data_AF-V4W239-F1
#
_entry.id   AF-V4W239-F1
#
_cell.length_a   1.000
_cell.length_b   1.000
_cell.length_c   1.000
_cell.angle_alpha   90.00
_cell.angle_beta   90.00
_cell.angle_gamma   90.00
#
_symmetry.space_group_name_H-M   'P 1'
#
loop_
_entity.id
_entity.type
_entity.pdbx_description
1 polymer ?
#
loop_
_entity_poly.entity_id
_entity_poly.type
_entity_poly.pdbx_seq_one_letter_code
_entity_poly.pdbx_strand_id
1 'polypeptide(L)'
;MMMELLRNLIPLISLCFLVVFVQCKSSLLGVHPLDEKYFSKEVIKCKDGSKSFTRDRLNDNFCDCIDGTDEPGTSACPAGKFYCGNVGSTPQFIFSSRVNDRICDCCDGSDEYDSSIKCPNTCVMGGNIEYKAQSYISTINDAGSIDARGAKIPVNKEDLIERLKDVKMVVILQSFVIIFLVVLWIMHHRVRSKRRHSR
;
A
#
# COMPACT_ATOMS: atom_id res chain seq x y z
N MET A 1 -6.57 -28.50 -37.50
CA MET A 1 -5.20 -28.14 -37.05
C MET A 1 -4.97 -26.65 -36.74
N MET A 2 -5.92 -25.74 -37.02
CA MET A 2 -5.80 -24.30 -36.70
C MET A 2 -6.45 -23.93 -35.35
N MET A 3 -7.48 -24.68 -34.93
CA MET A 3 -8.14 -24.52 -33.61
C MET A 3 -7.35 -25.11 -32.43
N GLU A 4 -6.53 -26.14 -32.65
CA GLU A 4 -5.71 -26.80 -31.60
C GLU A 4 -4.56 -25.90 -31.11
N LEU A 5 -3.97 -25.08 -32.00
CA LEU A 5 -2.88 -24.16 -31.66
C LEU A 5 -3.37 -22.88 -30.97
N LEU A 6 -4.58 -22.40 -31.30
CA LEU A 6 -5.19 -21.26 -30.61
C LEU A 6 -5.55 -21.62 -29.16
N ARG A 7 -5.99 -22.86 -28.92
CA ARG A 7 -6.36 -23.38 -27.60
C ARG A 7 -5.18 -23.44 -26.61
N ASN A 8 -3.94 -23.55 -27.11
CA ASN A 8 -2.73 -23.64 -26.29
C ASN A 8 -1.99 -22.30 -26.12
N LEU A 9 -2.26 -21.28 -26.93
CA LEU A 9 -1.65 -19.94 -26.81
C LEU A 9 -2.38 -19.05 -25.78
N ILE A 10 -3.71 -19.21 -25.68
CA ILE A 10 -4.57 -18.49 -24.73
C ILE A 10 -4.15 -18.72 -23.27
N PRO A 11 -3.84 -19.94 -22.78
CA PRO A 11 -3.38 -20.13 -21.41
C PRO A 11 -1.98 -19.56 -21.15
N LEU A 12 -1.08 -19.50 -22.15
CA LEU A 12 0.26 -18.90 -22.02
C LEU A 12 0.23 -17.37 -21.91
N ILE A 13 -0.64 -16.73 -22.70
CA ILE A 13 -0.87 -15.28 -22.62
C ILE A 13 -1.60 -14.93 -21.31
N SER A 14 -2.56 -15.75 -20.89
CA SER A 14 -3.26 -15.62 -19.60
C SER A 14 -2.33 -15.81 -18.39
N LEU A 15 -1.40 -16.78 -18.47
CA LEU A 15 -0.38 -17.01 -17.44
C LEU A 15 0.59 -15.82 -17.33
N CYS A 16 0.98 -15.19 -18.45
CA CYS A 16 1.79 -13.96 -18.44
C CYS A 16 1.06 -12.75 -17.86
N PHE A 17 -0.26 -12.61 -18.08
CA PHE A 17 -1.06 -11.56 -17.44
C PHE A 17 -1.20 -11.79 -15.93
N LEU A 18 -1.24 -13.03 -15.46
CA LEU A 18 -1.31 -13.36 -14.03
C LEU A 18 -0.05 -12.97 -13.24
N VAL A 19 1.16 -13.02 -13.84
CA VAL A 19 2.41 -12.66 -13.14
C VAL A 19 2.53 -11.14 -12.89
N VAL A 20 1.91 -10.29 -13.71
CA VAL A 20 2.01 -8.82 -13.58
C VAL A 20 1.18 -8.26 -12.42
N PHE A 21 0.15 -8.97 -11.96
CA PHE A 21 -0.75 -8.46 -10.92
C PHE A 21 -0.23 -8.57 -9.48
N VAL A 22 0.86 -9.28 -9.21
CA VAL A 22 1.07 -9.88 -7.87
C VAL A 22 1.92 -9.05 -6.88
N GLN A 23 2.46 -7.88 -7.23
CA GLN A 23 3.24 -7.10 -6.26
C GLN A 23 2.67 -5.70 -5.96
N CYS A 24 1.40 -5.64 -5.57
CA CYS A 24 0.95 -4.57 -4.68
C CYS A 24 1.33 -4.96 -3.25
N LYS A 25 2.45 -4.44 -2.74
CA LYS A 25 2.77 -4.57 -1.31
C LYS A 25 1.79 -3.66 -0.57
N SER A 26 0.66 -4.20 -0.12
CA SER A 26 -0.32 -3.44 0.65
C SER A 26 0.32 -2.99 1.97
N SER A 27 0.23 -1.69 2.26
CA SER A 27 0.51 -1.18 3.60
C SER A 27 -0.42 -1.90 4.58
N LEU A 28 0.11 -2.38 5.71
CA LEU A 28 -0.71 -3.00 6.73
C LEU A 28 -1.65 -1.92 7.30
N LEU A 29 -2.94 -2.24 7.31
CA LEU A 29 -3.98 -1.32 7.76
C LEU A 29 -3.77 -0.96 9.24
N GLY A 30 -3.86 0.33 9.55
CA GLY A 30 -3.69 0.86 10.90
C GLY A 30 -2.28 0.75 11.50
N VAL A 31 -1.29 0.28 10.74
CA VAL A 31 0.11 0.14 11.17
C VAL A 31 0.94 1.36 10.79
N HIS A 32 1.71 1.87 11.75
CA HIS A 32 2.69 2.93 11.48
C HIS A 32 3.82 2.42 10.57
N PRO A 33 4.30 3.17 9.56
CA PRO A 33 5.32 2.71 8.61
C PRO A 33 6.60 2.15 9.24
N LEU A 34 7.04 2.74 10.36
CA LEU A 34 8.21 2.25 11.13
C LEU A 34 7.99 0.86 11.77
N ASP A 35 6.74 0.48 12.02
CA ASP A 35 6.37 -0.79 12.62
C ASP A 35 6.09 -1.88 11.57
N GLU A 36 6.07 -1.59 10.27
CA GLU A 36 5.80 -2.60 9.23
C GLU A 36 6.72 -3.82 9.33
N LYS A 37 8.01 -3.59 9.60
CA LYS A 37 9.00 -4.65 9.78
C LYS A 37 8.77 -5.49 11.05
N TYR A 38 8.12 -4.91 12.06
CA TYR A 38 7.73 -5.64 13.26
C TYR A 38 6.65 -6.67 12.94
N PHE A 39 5.65 -6.26 12.17
CA PHE A 39 4.49 -7.08 11.77
C PHE A 39 4.74 -7.98 10.56
N SER A 40 5.89 -7.88 9.90
CA SER A 40 6.26 -8.75 8.77
C SER A 40 6.77 -10.13 9.18
N LYS A 41 6.83 -10.45 10.49
CA LYS A 41 7.25 -11.75 11.01
C LYS A 41 6.11 -12.77 10.92
N GLU A 42 6.45 -14.05 10.81
CA GLU A 42 5.48 -15.16 10.82
C GLU A 42 4.85 -15.34 12.21
N VAL A 43 5.67 -15.17 13.26
CA VAL A 43 5.25 -15.13 14.65
C VAL A 43 5.57 -13.76 15.23
N ILE A 44 4.55 -13.08 15.72
CA ILE A 44 4.59 -11.72 16.24
C ILE A 44 4.39 -11.80 17.76
N LYS A 45 5.18 -11.04 18.51
CA LYS A 45 5.01 -10.95 19.98
C LYS A 45 4.06 -9.79 20.27
N CYS A 46 3.27 -9.87 21.33
CA CYS A 46 2.62 -8.68 21.88
C CYS A 46 3.72 -7.73 22.40
N LYS A 47 3.57 -6.41 22.25
CA LYS A 47 4.60 -5.44 22.67
C LYS A 47 4.71 -5.36 24.21
N ASP A 48 3.64 -5.69 24.92
CA ASP A 48 3.58 -5.88 26.38
C ASP A 48 4.37 -7.11 26.87
N GLY A 49 4.77 -8.01 25.96
CA GLY A 49 5.49 -9.24 26.28
C GLY A 49 4.62 -10.38 26.83
N SER A 50 3.30 -10.23 26.86
CA SER A 50 2.37 -11.19 27.45
C SER A 50 2.35 -12.54 26.72
N LYS A 51 2.20 -12.51 25.39
CA LYS A 51 2.15 -13.71 24.54
C LYS A 51 2.66 -13.42 23.12
N SER A 52 2.60 -14.44 22.27
CA SER A 52 2.88 -14.33 20.83
C SER A 52 1.74 -14.95 20.03
N PHE A 53 1.51 -14.41 18.84
CA PHE A 53 0.48 -14.85 17.90
C PHE A 53 1.07 -15.04 16.50
N THR A 54 0.41 -15.86 15.70
CA THR A 54 0.76 -16.09 14.30
C THR A 54 0.15 -15.02 13.41
N ARG A 55 0.72 -14.82 12.21
CA ARG A 55 0.33 -13.73 11.31
C ARG A 55 -1.15 -13.75 10.87
N ASP A 56 -1.81 -14.90 10.91
CA ASP A 56 -3.25 -15.07 10.63
C ASP A 56 -4.17 -14.43 11.70
N ARG A 57 -3.64 -14.19 12.90
CA ARG A 57 -4.33 -13.50 14.00
C ARG A 57 -4.07 -12.00 14.04
N LEU A 58 -3.42 -11.44 13.01
CA LEU A 58 -3.22 -10.01 12.88
C LEU A 58 -4.41 -9.40 12.15
N ASN A 59 -5.12 -8.47 12.80
CA ASN A 59 -6.35 -7.85 12.28
C ASN A 59 -7.44 -8.89 11.94
N ASP A 60 -7.65 -9.87 12.83
CA ASP A 60 -8.67 -10.91 12.68
C ASP A 60 -9.99 -10.57 13.39
N ASN A 61 -10.12 -9.34 13.89
CA ASN A 61 -11.25 -8.85 14.68
C ASN A 61 -11.42 -9.54 16.04
N PHE A 62 -10.36 -10.17 16.58
CA PHE A 62 -10.36 -10.77 17.90
C PHE A 62 -9.19 -10.27 18.74
N CYS A 63 -9.47 -9.79 19.95
CA CYS A 63 -8.42 -9.23 20.81
C CYS A 63 -7.65 -10.31 21.57
N ASP A 64 -6.44 -10.59 21.09
CA ASP A 64 -5.48 -11.49 21.68
C ASP A 64 -4.52 -10.79 22.66
N CYS A 65 -3.95 -9.63 22.31
CA CYS A 65 -2.99 -8.93 23.16
C CYS A 65 -3.67 -7.88 24.05
N ILE A 66 -3.23 -7.76 25.31
CA ILE A 66 -3.80 -6.77 26.24
C ILE A 66 -3.50 -5.34 25.77
N ASP A 67 -2.34 -5.14 25.15
CA ASP A 67 -1.94 -3.86 24.55
C ASP A 67 -2.54 -3.59 23.16
N GLY A 68 -3.28 -4.55 22.59
CA GLY A 68 -3.87 -4.46 21.27
C GLY A 68 -2.89 -4.51 20.10
N THR A 69 -1.68 -5.06 20.30
CA THR A 69 -0.68 -5.21 19.24
C THR A 69 -1.18 -5.98 18.02
N ASP A 70 -2.06 -6.96 18.23
CA ASP A 70 -2.63 -7.84 17.22
C ASP A 70 -3.72 -7.19 16.37
N GLU A 71 -4.35 -6.12 16.85
CA GLU A 71 -5.48 -5.46 16.16
C GLU A 71 -5.19 -3.98 15.84
N PRO A 72 -4.08 -3.63 15.15
CA PRO A 72 -3.79 -2.24 14.78
C PRO A 72 -4.78 -1.67 13.76
N GLY A 73 -5.42 -2.52 12.97
CA GLY A 73 -6.31 -2.17 11.87
C GLY A 73 -7.80 -2.36 12.15
N THR A 74 -8.20 -2.79 13.35
CA THR A 74 -9.60 -3.06 13.70
C THR A 74 -9.97 -2.42 15.04
N SER A 75 -11.25 -2.52 15.42
CA SER A 75 -11.78 -2.04 16.70
C SER A 75 -11.81 -3.08 17.83
N ALA A 76 -11.25 -4.28 17.62
CA ALA A 76 -11.43 -5.40 18.54
C ALA A 76 -10.76 -5.23 19.91
N CYS A 77 -9.61 -4.54 19.98
CA CYS A 77 -8.88 -4.34 21.23
C CYS A 77 -9.12 -2.97 21.86
N PRO A 78 -9.52 -2.86 23.14
CA PRO A 78 -9.85 -1.58 23.78
C PRO A 78 -8.63 -0.66 24.00
N ALA A 79 -7.43 -1.23 24.15
CA ALA A 79 -6.19 -0.48 24.26
C ALA A 79 -5.52 -0.19 22.89
N GLY A 80 -6.10 -0.71 21.80
CA GLY A 80 -5.57 -0.60 20.45
C GLY A 80 -5.56 0.84 19.93
N LYS A 81 -4.64 1.11 19.01
CA LYS A 81 -4.53 2.39 18.32
C LYS A 81 -4.41 2.15 16.82
N PHE A 82 -5.18 2.92 16.07
CA PHE A 82 -5.16 2.88 14.62
C PHE A 82 -4.35 4.07 14.08
N TYR A 83 -3.45 3.80 13.14
CA TYR A 83 -2.66 4.83 12.48
C TYR A 83 -3.35 5.36 11.22
N CYS A 84 -3.73 6.65 11.25
CA CYS A 84 -4.15 7.39 10.06
C CYS A 84 -2.90 7.85 9.28
N GLY A 85 -2.76 7.37 8.05
CA GLY A 85 -1.63 7.76 7.19
C GLY A 85 -1.70 9.23 6.76
N ASN A 86 -2.90 9.73 6.49
CA ASN A 86 -3.20 11.13 6.13
C ASN A 86 -2.21 11.68 5.10
N VAL A 87 -1.95 10.95 4.01
CA VAL A 87 -0.88 11.25 3.05
C VAL A 87 -0.99 12.70 2.55
N GLY A 88 0.08 13.47 2.74
CA GLY A 88 0.14 14.89 2.38
C GLY A 88 -0.31 15.86 3.49
N SER A 89 -0.97 15.36 4.53
CA SER A 89 -1.36 16.08 5.74
C SER A 89 -0.58 15.57 6.96
N THR A 90 -1.05 15.86 8.17
CA THR A 90 -0.44 15.41 9.43
C THR A 90 -0.94 14.00 9.77
N PRO A 91 -0.05 12.99 9.87
CA PRO A 91 -0.43 11.67 10.33
C PRO A 91 -0.81 11.72 11.82
N GLN A 92 -1.72 10.84 12.23
CA GLN A 92 -2.19 10.79 13.61
C GLN A 92 -2.58 9.38 14.03
N PHE A 93 -2.67 9.17 15.33
CA PHE A 93 -3.26 7.96 15.89
C PHE A 93 -4.64 8.27 16.44
N ILE A 94 -5.59 7.37 16.21
CA ILE A 94 -6.90 7.36 16.83
C ILE A 94 -7.06 6.10 17.70
N PHE A 95 -8.03 6.11 18.60
CA PHE A 95 -8.37 4.91 19.36
C PHE A 95 -9.04 3.88 18.45
N SER A 96 -8.76 2.60 18.68
CA SER A 96 -9.38 1.48 17.95
C SER A 96 -10.91 1.52 17.96
N SER A 97 -11.52 2.06 19.01
CA SER A 97 -12.98 2.21 19.11
C SER A 97 -13.62 3.07 18.02
N ARG A 98 -12.82 3.86 17.30
CA ARG A 98 -13.23 4.73 16.18
C ARG A 98 -13.06 4.08 14.81
N VAL A 99 -12.61 2.84 14.78
CA VAL A 99 -12.44 2.10 13.52
C VAL A 99 -13.77 1.43 13.17
N ASN A 100 -14.33 1.78 12.01
CA ASN A 100 -15.65 1.35 11.54
C ASN A 100 -16.79 1.63 12.56
N ASP A 101 -16.74 2.79 13.23
CA ASP A 101 -17.80 3.27 14.11
C ASP A 101 -18.83 4.16 13.40
N ARG A 102 -18.67 4.34 12.09
CA ARG A 102 -19.48 5.18 11.18
C ARG A 102 -19.25 6.67 11.37
N ILE A 103 -18.10 7.07 11.90
CA ILE A 103 -17.66 8.46 12.01
C ILE A 103 -16.32 8.59 11.30
N CYS A 104 -16.17 9.61 10.46
CA CYS A 104 -14.91 9.86 9.77
C CYS A 104 -13.96 10.66 10.68
N ASP A 105 -13.04 9.98 11.36
CA ASP A 105 -12.01 10.56 12.22
C ASP A 105 -10.68 10.81 11.49
N CYS A 106 -10.27 9.91 10.59
CA CYS A 106 -9.10 10.17 9.74
C CYS A 106 -9.48 11.09 8.57
N CYS A 107 -8.64 12.08 8.24
CA CYS A 107 -8.93 12.96 7.10
C CYS A 107 -8.89 12.21 5.76
N ASP A 108 -8.13 11.12 5.69
CA ASP A 108 -8.08 10.26 4.51
C ASP A 108 -9.22 9.24 4.45
N GLY A 109 -10.05 9.17 5.51
CA GLY A 109 -11.17 8.22 5.65
C GLY A 109 -10.74 6.77 5.80
N SER A 110 -9.48 6.50 6.16
CA SER A 110 -8.92 5.14 6.24
C SER A 110 -9.44 4.31 7.41
N ASP A 111 -10.03 4.95 8.40
CA ASP A 111 -10.68 4.37 9.58
C ASP A 111 -12.02 3.68 9.28
N GLU A 112 -12.69 4.07 8.19
CA GLU A 112 -14.03 3.59 7.79
C GLU A 112 -13.96 2.82 6.46
N TYR A 113 -13.42 1.61 6.53
CA TYR A 113 -13.09 0.79 5.36
C TYR A 113 -14.08 -0.35 5.10
N ASP A 114 -15.02 -0.62 6.02
CA ASP A 114 -16.00 -1.72 5.91
C ASP A 114 -17.14 -1.47 4.89
N SER A 115 -17.11 -0.34 4.19
CA SER A 115 -18.11 0.14 3.22
C SER A 115 -19.49 0.49 3.77
N SER A 116 -19.68 0.46 5.11
CA SER A 116 -20.94 0.86 5.75
C SER A 116 -21.23 2.36 5.56
N ILE A 117 -20.18 3.18 5.54
CA ILE A 117 -20.20 4.58 5.14
C ILE A 117 -19.06 4.89 4.15
N LYS A 118 -19.12 6.06 3.51
CA LYS A 118 -18.07 6.53 2.60
C LYS A 118 -17.49 7.84 3.13
N CYS A 119 -16.27 7.76 3.68
CA CYS A 119 -15.53 8.94 4.11
C CYS A 119 -14.75 9.55 2.93
N PRO A 120 -15.04 10.80 2.52
CA PRO A 120 -14.26 11.48 1.52
C PRO A 120 -12.90 11.89 2.09
N ASN A 121 -11.87 11.90 1.24
CA ASN A 121 -10.57 12.43 1.63
C ASN A 121 -10.65 13.97 1.75
N THR A 122 -10.44 14.46 2.97
CA THR A 122 -10.45 15.87 3.36
C THR A 122 -9.06 16.37 3.80
N CYS A 123 -8.01 15.59 3.54
CA CYS A 123 -6.66 15.94 3.95
C CYS A 123 -6.15 17.21 3.26
N VAL A 124 -5.66 18.16 4.06
CA VAL A 124 -5.08 19.41 3.59
C VAL A 124 -3.57 19.29 3.47
N MET A 125 -3.04 19.58 2.29
CA MET A 125 -1.60 19.50 2.00
C MET A 125 -0.82 20.50 2.87
N GLY A 126 0.17 20.02 3.62
CA GLY A 126 0.95 20.82 4.56
C GLY A 126 0.40 20.84 5.98
N GLY A 127 -0.74 20.19 6.22
CA GLY A 127 -1.37 20.10 7.53
C GLY A 127 -1.83 21.45 8.08
N ASN A 128 -2.39 21.41 9.27
CA ASN A 128 -2.74 22.56 10.07
C ASN A 128 -1.48 23.11 10.78
N ILE A 129 -0.58 23.76 10.03
CA ILE A 129 0.50 24.59 10.60
C ILE A 129 -0.07 25.61 11.61
N GLU A 130 -1.35 25.95 11.46
CA GLU A 130 -2.11 26.86 12.33
C GLU A 130 -2.55 26.24 13.68
N TYR A 131 -2.78 24.93 13.78
CA TYR A 131 -3.33 24.31 15.02
C TYR A 131 -2.26 24.03 16.10
N LYS A 132 -0.98 23.95 15.72
CA LYS A 132 0.14 23.91 16.67
C LYS A 132 0.61 25.29 17.11
N ALA A 133 0.30 26.35 16.37
CA ALA A 133 0.61 27.71 16.79
C ALA A 133 -0.25 28.10 18.01
N GLN A 134 -1.55 27.82 18.02
CA GLN A 134 -2.43 28.25 19.12
C GLN A 134 -2.23 27.52 20.46
N SER A 135 -1.83 26.24 20.46
CA SER A 135 -1.58 25.51 21.71
C SER A 135 -0.21 25.82 22.33
N TYR A 136 0.74 26.38 21.55
CA TYR A 136 2.08 26.76 22.01
C TYR A 136 2.21 28.27 22.28
N ILE A 137 1.35 29.11 21.69
CA ILE A 137 1.36 30.58 21.88
C ILE A 137 0.80 31.01 23.25
N SER A 138 0.01 30.18 23.94
CA SER A 138 -0.43 30.50 25.32
C SER A 138 0.68 30.39 26.36
N THR A 139 1.84 29.83 26.01
CA THR A 139 3.00 29.65 26.90
C THR A 139 4.22 30.52 26.55
N ILE A 140 4.14 31.39 25.53
CA ILE A 140 5.26 32.27 25.13
C ILE A 140 4.76 33.71 25.01
N ASN A 141 4.52 34.35 26.16
CA ASN A 141 4.47 35.82 26.23
C ASN A 141 5.81 36.44 26.60
N ASP A 142 6.89 35.65 26.70
CA ASP A 142 8.22 36.18 27.00
C ASP A 142 9.22 35.85 25.89
N ALA A 143 9.77 36.93 25.32
CA ALA A 143 10.97 37.02 24.50
C ALA A 143 10.90 36.60 23.00
N GLY A 144 10.86 37.63 22.15
CA GLY A 144 11.92 37.85 21.15
C GLY A 144 11.77 37.18 19.78
N SER A 145 11.58 38.02 18.76
CA SER A 145 11.70 37.76 17.32
C SER A 145 12.95 36.95 16.92
N ILE A 146 12.82 36.00 15.98
CA ILE A 146 13.76 35.75 14.86
C ILE A 146 13.14 34.80 13.79
N ASP A 147 13.16 35.32 12.56
CA ASP A 147 13.09 34.81 11.19
C ASP A 147 12.76 33.34 10.84
N ALA A 148 11.84 33.20 9.88
CA ALA A 148 11.36 31.94 9.31
C ALA A 148 12.29 31.43 8.20
N ARG A 149 12.86 30.24 8.37
CA ARG A 149 13.48 29.48 7.26
C ARG A 149 12.76 28.16 7.07
N GLY A 150 12.06 28.06 5.95
CA GLY A 150 11.33 26.88 5.52
C GLY A 150 12.24 25.68 5.35
N ALA A 151 12.03 24.65 6.18
CA ALA A 151 12.65 23.35 6.02
C ALA A 151 11.85 22.55 4.98
N LYS A 152 12.41 22.43 3.77
CA LYS A 152 12.00 21.42 2.79
C LYS A 152 12.30 20.05 3.40
N ILE A 153 11.27 19.28 3.74
CA ILE A 153 11.45 17.88 4.14
C ILE A 153 11.84 17.09 2.88
N PRO A 154 13.00 16.42 2.87
CA PRO A 154 13.44 15.62 1.74
C PRO A 154 12.60 14.34 1.72
N VAL A 155 11.61 14.28 0.84
CA VAL A 155 11.07 13.00 0.37
C VAL A 155 12.26 12.24 -0.22
N ASN A 156 12.60 11.10 0.35
CA ASN A 156 13.76 10.31 -0.05
C ASN A 156 13.50 9.76 -1.46
N LYS A 157 13.94 10.51 -2.48
CA LYS A 157 13.75 10.21 -3.90
C LYS A 157 14.27 8.82 -4.25
N GLU A 158 15.19 8.29 -3.45
CA GLU A 158 15.82 7.00 -3.65
C GLU A 158 14.83 5.82 -3.54
N ASP A 159 13.87 5.82 -2.60
CA ASP A 159 12.87 4.72 -2.48
C ASP A 159 11.89 4.73 -3.66
N LEU A 160 11.48 5.92 -4.11
CA LEU A 160 10.61 6.05 -5.29
C LEU A 160 11.36 5.66 -6.57
N ILE A 161 12.64 6.03 -6.69
CA ILE A 161 13.48 5.70 -7.84
C ILE A 161 13.77 4.20 -7.89
N GLU A 162 14.00 3.55 -6.75
CA GLU A 162 14.21 2.11 -6.64
C GLU A 162 12.97 1.35 -7.11
N ARG A 163 11.79 1.72 -6.58
CA ARG A 163 10.50 1.14 -7.02
C ARG A 163 10.21 1.40 -8.51
N LEU A 164 10.57 2.56 -9.04
CA LEU A 164 10.36 2.88 -10.45
C LEU A 164 11.33 2.13 -11.39
N LYS A 165 12.56 1.89 -10.95
CA LYS A 165 13.57 1.14 -11.72
C LYS A 165 13.15 -0.32 -11.86
N ASP A 166 12.67 -0.92 -10.78
CA ASP A 166 12.21 -2.31 -10.78
C ASP A 166 11.03 -2.50 -11.74
N VAL A 167 10.06 -1.58 -11.74
CA VAL A 167 8.92 -1.61 -12.66
C VAL A 167 9.34 -1.41 -14.12
N LYS A 168 10.25 -0.46 -14.40
CA LYS A 168 10.70 -0.18 -15.77
C LYS A 168 11.44 -1.35 -16.40
N MET A 169 12.31 -2.03 -15.65
CA MET A 169 13.08 -3.17 -16.16
C MET A 169 12.18 -4.34 -16.56
N VAL A 170 11.12 -4.59 -15.78
CA VAL A 170 10.12 -5.63 -16.07
C VAL A 170 9.33 -5.31 -17.34
N VAL A 171 8.85 -4.07 -17.49
CA VAL A 171 8.10 -3.64 -18.69
C VAL A 171 8.95 -3.77 -19.96
N ILE A 172 10.23 -3.38 -19.90
CA ILE A 172 11.16 -3.48 -21.04
C ILE A 172 11.35 -4.94 -21.43
N LEU A 173 11.65 -5.82 -20.46
CA LEU A 173 11.87 -7.25 -20.73
C LEU A 173 10.62 -7.90 -21.36
N GLN A 174 9.42 -7.56 -20.87
CA GLN A 174 8.16 -8.05 -21.42
C GLN A 174 7.92 -7.60 -22.86
N SER A 175 8.28 -6.35 -23.19
CA SER A 175 8.13 -5.84 -24.55
C SER A 175 8.98 -6.62 -25.57
N PHE A 176 10.20 -7.00 -25.20
CA PHE A 176 11.08 -7.82 -26.05
C PHE A 176 10.54 -9.24 -26.27
N VAL A 177 10.01 -9.87 -25.22
CA VAL A 177 9.42 -11.22 -25.32
C VAL A 177 8.20 -11.22 -26.25
N ILE A 178 7.33 -10.22 -26.14
CA ILE A 178 6.16 -10.09 -27.02
C ILE A 178 6.57 -9.89 -28.47
N ILE A 179 7.52 -8.99 -28.74
CA ILE A 179 8.02 -8.73 -30.11
C ILE A 179 8.61 -10.00 -30.72
N PHE A 180 9.43 -10.75 -29.96
CA PHE A 180 10.04 -11.98 -30.42
C PHE A 180 8.99 -13.05 -30.82
N LEU A 181 7.95 -13.22 -30.01
CA LEU A 181 6.87 -14.17 -30.30
C LEU A 181 6.04 -13.76 -31.54
N VAL A 182 5.79 -12.46 -31.73
CA VAL A 182 5.11 -11.95 -32.93
C VAL A 182 5.95 -12.19 -34.18
N VAL A 183 7.26 -11.98 -34.12
CA VAL A 183 8.17 -12.24 -35.25
C VAL A 183 8.18 -13.72 -35.63
N LEU A 184 8.29 -14.63 -34.64
CA LEU A 184 8.21 -16.06 -34.87
C LEU A 184 6.86 -16.48 -35.49
N TRP A 185 5.76 -15.87 -35.05
CA TRP A 185 4.44 -16.10 -35.61
C TRP A 185 4.35 -15.67 -37.08
N ILE A 186 4.85 -14.47 -37.42
CA ILE A 186 4.89 -13.97 -38.81
C ILE A 186 5.75 -14.87 -39.68
N MET A 187 6.93 -15.29 -39.20
CA MET A 187 7.83 -16.20 -39.94
C MET A 187 7.16 -17.55 -40.21
N HIS A 188 6.55 -18.15 -39.18
CA HIS A 188 5.83 -19.41 -39.31
C HIS A 188 4.64 -19.28 -40.28
N HIS A 189 3.90 -18.16 -40.22
CA HIS A 189 2.80 -17.89 -41.14
C HIS A 189 3.28 -17.74 -42.59
N ARG A 190 4.41 -17.04 -42.82
CA ARG A 190 5.02 -16.89 -44.14
C ARG A 190 5.49 -18.23 -44.72
N VAL A 191 6.11 -19.09 -43.91
CA VAL A 191 6.52 -20.45 -44.33
C VAL A 191 5.30 -21.31 -44.70
N ARG A 192 4.23 -21.23 -43.90
CA ARG A 192 2.97 -21.95 -44.17
C ARG A 192 2.25 -21.43 -45.42
N SER A 193 2.30 -20.13 -45.68
CA SER A 193 1.74 -19.49 -46.89
C SER A 193 2.49 -19.93 -48.15
N LYS A 194 3.83 -19.93 -48.13
CA LYS A 194 4.64 -20.41 -49.27
C LYS A 194 4.38 -21.89 -49.61
N ARG A 195 4.18 -22.76 -48.62
CA ARG A 195 3.82 -24.18 -48.85
C ARG A 195 2.45 -24.38 -49.50
N ARG A 196 1.52 -23.42 -49.39
CA ARG A 196 0.21 -23.49 -50.05
C ARG A 196 0.23 -23.05 -51.51
N HIS A 197 1.26 -22.31 -51.95
CA HIS A 197 1.39 -21.82 -53.32
C HIS A 197 2.28 -22.71 -54.21
N SER A 198 2.92 -23.73 -53.62
CA SER A 198 3.81 -24.69 -54.29
C SER A 198 3.15 -26.07 -54.49
N ARG A 199 1.85 -26.19 -54.24
CA ARG A 199 1.00 -27.36 -54.48
C ARG A 199 -0.13 -26.95 -55.40
#